data_AF-A0A7S2M840-F1
#
_entry.id   AF-A0A7S2M840-F1
#
_cell.length_a   1.000
_cell.length_b   1.000
_cell.length_c   1.000
_cell.angle_alpha   90.00
_cell.angle_beta   90.00
_cell.angle_gamma   90.00
#
_symmetry.space_group_name_H-M   'P 1'
#
loop_
_entity.id
_entity.type
_entity.pdbx_description
1 polymer ?
#
loop_
_entity_poly.entity_id
_entity_poly.type
_entity_poly.pdbx_seq_one_letter_code
_entity_poly.pdbx_strand_id
1 'polypeptide(L)'
;PCRHECYLPSHEINTVSLSMMASKPMPSLARRVINSLLMCLLIVKLCASFQSGRNVLPHCRSNSLAQNRHGTSLAAGLFGKKEQKEPSSSTTQPQAAAPIPTRLFNIPAKSIKPGGMRVVLGFSLIGMQNTPDQGSWKANQSSDTVLDMVFRDNSAMFSITLGDDGISVDRYGTPSLPYLLQESVILHSVLDEIDSIANEGDAEAQDRLLQLEEEGDAIEEARSTLPARPQ
;
A
#
# COMPACT_ATOMS: atom_id res chain seq x y z
N PRO A 1 -48.82 10.20 -29.56
CA PRO A 1 -48.51 10.44 -30.98
C PRO A 1 -47.11 11.11 -31.09
N CYS A 2 -46.02 10.48 -31.50
CA CYS A 2 -45.81 9.33 -32.36
C CYS A 2 -44.57 8.56 -31.89
N ARG A 3 -44.62 7.23 -32.03
CA ARG A 3 -43.46 6.33 -31.96
C ARG A 3 -42.65 6.47 -33.26
N HIS A 4 -41.33 6.38 -33.18
CA HIS A 4 -40.52 5.90 -34.29
C HIS A 4 -39.59 4.79 -33.77
N GLU A 5 -40.03 3.56 -34.02
CA GLU A 5 -39.20 2.36 -34.03
C GLU A 5 -38.25 2.43 -35.23
N CYS A 6 -36.95 2.22 -34.99
CA CYS A 6 -36.00 1.89 -36.04
C CYS A 6 -35.68 0.40 -35.94
N TYR A 7 -35.99 -0.31 -37.02
CA TYR A 7 -35.91 -1.75 -37.22
C TYR A 7 -34.73 -2.05 -38.17
N LEU A 8 -34.13 -3.25 -37.99
CA LEU A 8 -33.23 -4.03 -38.87
C LEU A 8 -31.70 -3.86 -38.76
N PRO A 9 -30.90 -4.89 -39.13
CA PRO A 9 -31.21 -6.30 -39.37
C PRO A 9 -30.32 -7.29 -38.58
N SER A 10 -30.89 -8.47 -38.35
CA SER A 10 -30.22 -9.69 -37.88
C SER A 10 -29.25 -10.21 -38.93
N HIS A 11 -27.97 -10.34 -38.59
CA HIS A 11 -27.03 -11.16 -39.35
C HIS A 11 -26.88 -12.51 -38.65
N GLU A 12 -27.47 -13.53 -39.27
CA GLU A 12 -27.10 -14.93 -39.07
C GLU A 12 -25.61 -15.10 -39.38
N ILE A 13 -24.84 -15.60 -38.41
CA ILE A 13 -23.53 -16.19 -38.67
C ILE A 13 -23.66 -17.67 -38.38
N ASN A 14 -23.53 -18.42 -39.48
CA ASN A 14 -23.51 -19.86 -39.61
C ASN A 14 -22.81 -20.58 -38.44
N THR A 15 -23.57 -21.44 -37.77
CA THR A 15 -23.06 -22.57 -37.00
C THR A 15 -22.38 -23.56 -37.94
N VAL A 16 -21.05 -23.47 -38.04
CA VAL A 16 -20.24 -24.53 -38.64
C VAL A 16 -20.13 -25.66 -37.62
N SER A 17 -20.80 -26.77 -37.94
CA SER A 17 -20.68 -28.06 -37.29
C SER A 17 -19.22 -28.54 -37.37
N LEU A 18 -18.52 -28.56 -36.24
CA LEU A 18 -17.18 -29.15 -36.13
C LEU A 18 -17.28 -30.48 -35.39
N SER A 19 -17.78 -31.50 -36.11
CA SER A 19 -17.72 -32.89 -35.68
C SER A 19 -16.46 -33.55 -36.23
N MET A 20 -15.74 -34.23 -35.33
CA MET A 20 -14.76 -35.29 -35.57
C MET A 20 -13.46 -34.95 -36.29
N MET A 21 -12.42 -34.66 -35.48
CA MET A 21 -11.12 -35.32 -35.63
C MET A 21 -10.55 -35.68 -34.26
N ALA A 22 -10.54 -36.98 -33.95
CA ALA A 22 -9.77 -37.54 -32.85
C ALA A 22 -8.28 -37.30 -33.13
N SER A 23 -7.64 -36.42 -32.37
CA SER A 23 -6.19 -36.20 -32.41
C SER A 23 -5.58 -36.60 -31.07
N LYS A 24 -4.51 -37.38 -31.17
CA LYS A 24 -3.79 -38.11 -30.13
C LYS A 24 -3.43 -37.23 -28.91
N PRO A 25 -3.30 -37.81 -27.70
CA PRO A 25 -2.85 -37.09 -26.52
C PRO A 25 -1.45 -36.50 -26.75
N MET A 26 -1.35 -35.17 -26.72
CA MET A 26 -0.07 -34.47 -26.78
C MET A 26 0.74 -34.67 -25.49
N PRO A 27 2.08 -34.75 -25.57
CA PRO A 27 2.93 -34.84 -24.40
C PRO A 27 2.82 -33.58 -23.54
N SER A 28 2.79 -33.76 -22.22
CA SER A 28 2.55 -32.76 -21.18
C SER A 28 3.47 -31.52 -21.26
N LEU A 29 4.62 -31.65 -21.92
CA LEU A 29 5.62 -30.59 -22.06
C LEU A 29 5.17 -29.50 -23.05
N ALA A 30 4.49 -29.87 -24.14
CA ALA A 30 3.98 -28.90 -25.13
C ALA A 30 2.88 -28.01 -24.52
N ARG A 31 2.05 -28.58 -23.62
CA ARG A 31 0.99 -27.85 -22.93
C ARG A 31 1.52 -26.79 -21.97
N ARG A 32 2.65 -27.07 -21.30
CA ARG A 32 3.31 -26.11 -20.39
C ARG A 32 3.95 -24.95 -21.16
N VAL A 33 4.58 -25.23 -22.30
CA VAL A 33 5.21 -24.19 -23.14
C VAL A 33 4.15 -23.27 -23.77
N ILE A 34 3.04 -23.82 -24.24
CA ILE A 34 1.94 -23.02 -24.81
C ILE A 34 1.28 -22.13 -23.73
N ASN A 35 1.04 -22.66 -22.52
CA ASN A 35 0.49 -21.87 -21.43
C ASN A 35 1.45 -20.76 -20.95
N SER A 36 2.76 -21.03 -20.94
CA SER A 36 3.78 -20.03 -20.61
C SER A 36 3.88 -18.93 -21.66
N LEU A 37 3.81 -19.27 -22.95
CA LEU A 37 3.80 -18.29 -24.04
C LEU A 37 2.53 -17.43 -24.05
N LEU A 38 1.38 -18.03 -23.73
CA LEU A 38 0.10 -17.32 -23.64
C LEU A 38 0.10 -16.32 -22.47
N MET A 39 0.68 -16.68 -21.32
CA MET A 39 0.84 -15.76 -20.19
C MET A 39 1.80 -14.60 -20.50
N CYS A 40 2.93 -14.88 -21.17
CA CYS A 40 3.83 -13.81 -21.61
C CYS A 40 3.16 -12.84 -22.60
N LEU A 41 2.30 -13.33 -23.50
CA LEU A 41 1.56 -12.48 -24.45
C LEU A 41 0.50 -11.61 -23.78
N LEU A 42 -0.12 -12.07 -22.70
CA LEU A 42 -1.07 -11.26 -21.91
C LEU A 42 -0.37 -10.12 -21.17
N ILE A 43 0.83 -10.36 -20.62
CA ILE A 43 1.63 -9.33 -19.92
C ILE A 43 2.05 -8.21 -20.89
N VAL A 44 2.41 -8.52 -22.14
CA VAL A 44 2.82 -7.52 -23.13
C VAL A 44 1.65 -6.62 -23.58
N LYS A 45 0.41 -7.15 -23.66
CA LYS A 45 -0.76 -6.34 -24.03
C LYS A 45 -1.24 -5.40 -22.92
N LEU A 46 -1.03 -5.75 -21.66
CA LEU A 46 -1.30 -4.86 -20.51
C LEU A 46 -0.36 -3.65 -20.50
N CYS A 47 0.92 -3.82 -20.87
CA CYS A 47 1.87 -2.70 -20.93
C CYS A 47 1.60 -1.71 -22.08
N ALA A 48 1.01 -2.15 -23.20
CA ALA A 48 0.74 -1.29 -24.36
C ALA A 48 -0.46 -0.34 -24.18
N SER A 49 -1.30 -0.56 -23.17
CA SER A 49 -2.51 0.24 -22.94
C SER A 49 -2.27 1.48 -22.06
N PHE A 50 -1.05 1.69 -21.54
CA PHE A 50 -0.75 2.78 -20.60
C PHE A 50 -0.08 4.03 -21.23
N GLN A 51 0.01 4.14 -22.56
CA GLN A 51 0.71 5.27 -23.21
C GLN A 51 -0.14 6.20 -24.09
N SER A 52 -1.47 6.09 -24.11
CA SER A 52 -2.33 7.03 -24.85
C SER A 52 -3.13 7.92 -23.89
N GLY A 53 -2.52 9.03 -23.48
CA GLY A 53 -3.17 9.99 -22.59
C GLY A 53 -2.34 11.22 -22.28
N ARG A 54 -1.62 11.79 -23.25
CA ARG A 54 -0.98 13.11 -23.13
C ARG A 54 -1.22 13.93 -24.38
N ASN A 55 -2.15 14.89 -24.29
CA ASN A 55 -2.09 16.21 -24.92
C ASN A 55 -3.43 16.94 -24.74
N VAL A 56 -3.55 17.83 -23.74
CA VAL A 56 -4.28 19.11 -23.82
C VAL A 56 -3.68 20.09 -22.78
N LEU A 57 -3.18 21.23 -23.24
CA LEU A 57 -2.75 22.43 -22.48
C LEU A 57 -3.99 23.24 -22.03
N PRO A 58 -3.96 24.13 -21.01
CA PRO A 58 -3.40 25.47 -21.25
C PRO A 58 -2.75 26.20 -20.05
N HIS A 59 -2.03 27.24 -20.47
CA HIS A 59 -1.49 28.40 -19.78
C HIS A 59 -2.33 28.97 -18.62
N CYS A 60 -1.71 29.19 -17.46
CA CYS A 60 -2.09 30.25 -16.51
C CYS A 60 -0.83 30.84 -15.86
N ARG A 61 -0.53 32.07 -16.29
CA ARG A 61 0.45 33.01 -15.75
C ARG A 61 -0.19 33.72 -14.55
N SER A 62 0.46 33.75 -13.39
CA SER A 62 0.09 34.67 -12.31
C SER A 62 1.30 35.02 -11.45
N ASN A 63 1.66 36.30 -11.51
CA ASN A 63 2.48 36.99 -10.54
C ASN A 63 1.67 37.18 -9.25
N SER A 64 2.23 36.87 -8.09
CA SER A 64 1.86 37.54 -6.84
C SER A 64 3.06 37.52 -5.90
N LEU A 65 3.82 38.61 -5.87
CA LEU A 65 3.77 39.60 -4.79
C LEU A 65 3.98 39.00 -3.40
N ALA A 66 5.23 39.14 -2.96
CA ALA A 66 5.63 39.03 -1.57
C ALA A 66 4.72 39.90 -0.70
N GLN A 67 3.97 39.26 0.19
CA GLN A 67 3.31 39.92 1.30
C GLN A 67 3.90 39.42 2.61
N ASN A 68 4.86 40.24 3.06
CA ASN A 68 5.26 40.39 4.44
C ASN A 68 3.99 40.53 5.33
N ARG A 69 3.78 39.59 6.25
CA ARG A 69 2.84 39.77 7.37
C ARG A 69 3.57 39.58 8.68
N HIS A 70 3.91 40.74 9.24
CA HIS A 70 4.11 40.95 10.66
C HIS A 70 2.91 40.42 11.46
N GLY A 71 3.22 39.82 12.61
CA GLY A 71 2.28 39.17 13.49
C GLY A 71 1.25 40.09 14.13
N THR A 72 0.21 39.46 14.64
CA THR A 72 -0.58 39.98 15.76
C THR A 72 -0.63 38.90 16.82
N SER A 73 0.02 39.21 17.93
CA SER A 73 0.00 38.50 19.19
C SER A 73 -1.45 38.39 19.69
N LEU A 74 -1.86 37.16 20.04
CA LEU A 74 -2.91 36.93 21.02
C LEU A 74 -2.34 36.07 22.14
N ALA A 75 -1.45 36.69 22.92
CA ALA A 75 -1.14 36.26 24.26
C ALA A 75 -2.15 36.85 25.25
N ALA A 76 -3.17 36.07 25.59
CA ALA A 76 -4.01 36.22 26.78
C ALA A 76 -4.19 34.80 27.31
N GLY A 77 -3.53 34.35 28.37
CA GLY A 77 -3.53 34.97 29.69
C GLY A 77 -4.49 34.20 30.60
N LEU A 78 -4.23 32.91 30.81
CA LEU A 78 -4.95 32.08 31.78
C LEU A 78 -3.94 31.10 32.40
N PHE A 79 -3.80 31.14 33.72
CA PHE A 79 -2.78 30.48 34.57
C PHE A 79 -1.46 31.24 34.75
N GLY A 80 -1.45 32.09 35.79
CA GLY A 80 -0.23 32.66 36.36
C GLY A 80 0.54 31.65 37.22
N LYS A 81 1.86 31.86 37.37
CA LYS A 81 2.51 32.53 38.52
C LYS A 81 4.03 32.43 38.34
N LYS A 82 4.72 33.56 38.52
CA LYS A 82 6.19 33.74 38.50
C LYS A 82 6.89 32.92 39.59
N GLU A 83 8.09 32.45 39.31
CA GLU A 83 9.32 32.93 39.97
C GLU A 83 10.59 32.58 39.19
N GLN A 84 11.59 33.46 39.33
CA GLN A 84 12.64 33.78 38.38
C GLN A 84 14.00 33.55 39.05
N LYS A 85 14.91 32.81 38.43
CA LYS A 85 16.36 32.88 38.70
C LYS A 85 17.18 32.49 37.47
N GLU A 86 17.77 33.49 36.84
CA GLU A 86 18.84 33.42 35.82
C GLU A 86 20.23 33.27 36.48
N PRO A 87 21.37 33.16 35.74
CA PRO A 87 21.59 32.60 34.39
C PRO A 87 22.81 31.66 34.35
N SER A 88 22.84 30.70 33.43
CA SER A 88 24.12 30.17 32.96
C SER A 88 24.01 29.71 31.52
N SER A 89 24.74 30.43 30.69
CA SER A 89 24.99 30.24 29.28
C SER A 89 25.64 28.89 28.98
N SER A 90 24.99 28.09 28.13
CA SER A 90 25.68 27.34 27.09
C SER A 90 24.76 27.21 25.89
N THR A 91 25.07 27.97 24.86
CA THR A 91 24.54 27.84 23.51
C THR A 91 24.82 26.44 23.00
N THR A 92 23.85 25.54 23.12
CA THR A 92 23.76 24.33 22.31
C THR A 92 22.60 24.55 21.34
N GLN A 93 22.93 24.58 20.06
CA GLN A 93 21.96 24.67 18.97
C GLN A 93 20.87 23.59 19.19
N PRO A 94 19.57 23.90 19.04
CA PRO A 94 18.56 22.88 18.97
C PRO A 94 18.77 22.11 17.66
N GLN A 95 19.50 21.00 17.73
CA GLN A 95 19.38 19.95 16.74
C GLN A 95 17.90 19.54 16.76
N ALA A 96 17.19 19.80 15.67
CA ALA A 96 15.81 19.37 15.51
C ALA A 96 15.78 17.86 15.77
N ALA A 97 15.23 17.47 16.92
CA ALA A 97 15.10 16.08 17.29
C ALA A 97 14.32 15.39 16.17
N ALA A 98 14.93 14.35 15.58
CA ALA A 98 14.25 13.56 14.56
C ALA A 98 12.91 13.09 15.14
N PRO A 99 11.81 13.16 14.37
CA PRO A 99 10.50 12.74 14.86
C PRO A 99 10.59 11.28 15.33
N ILE A 100 10.28 11.06 16.60
CA ILE A 100 10.29 9.72 17.19
C ILE A 100 9.15 8.92 16.55
N PRO A 101 9.43 7.77 15.91
CA PRO A 101 8.37 6.93 15.35
C PRO A 101 7.45 6.40 16.44
N THR A 102 6.17 6.28 16.12
CA THR A 102 5.20 5.59 16.96
C THR A 102 5.06 4.15 16.47
N ARG A 103 5.47 3.18 17.30
CA ARG A 103 5.26 1.76 16.98
C ARG A 103 3.78 1.41 17.07
N LEU A 104 3.23 0.81 16.01
CA LEU A 104 1.83 0.41 15.96
C LEU A 104 1.64 -1.02 16.48
N PHE A 105 2.47 -1.94 15.99
CA PHE A 105 2.51 -3.32 16.46
C PHE A 105 3.85 -3.98 16.07
N ASN A 106 4.13 -5.10 16.73
CA ASN A 106 5.26 -5.96 16.44
C ASN A 106 4.79 -7.41 16.49
N ILE A 107 5.04 -8.16 15.43
CA ILE A 107 4.67 -9.57 15.31
C ILE A 107 5.96 -10.39 15.43
N PRO A 108 6.21 -11.05 16.56
CA PRO A 108 7.37 -11.91 16.73
C PRO A 108 7.30 -13.10 15.77
N ALA A 109 8.44 -13.45 15.19
CA ALA A 109 8.54 -14.56 14.26
C ALA A 109 9.76 -15.41 14.59
N LYS A 110 9.60 -16.73 14.47
CA LYS A 110 10.67 -17.70 14.65
C LYS A 110 11.63 -17.71 13.46
N SER A 111 11.11 -17.52 12.26
CA SER A 111 11.91 -17.42 11.05
C SER A 111 11.21 -16.60 9.98
N ILE A 112 11.95 -15.68 9.35
CA ILE A 112 11.48 -14.84 8.24
C ILE A 112 12.42 -15.00 7.05
N LYS A 113 11.85 -15.14 5.85
CA LYS A 113 12.59 -15.02 4.57
C LYS A 113 12.32 -13.61 4.01
N PRO A 114 13.11 -12.58 4.39
CA PRO A 114 12.75 -11.18 4.16
C PRO A 114 12.61 -10.84 2.67
N GLY A 115 13.43 -11.44 1.81
CA GLY A 115 13.34 -11.23 0.36
C GLY A 115 12.00 -11.68 -0.23
N GLY A 116 11.50 -12.86 0.18
CA GLY A 116 10.19 -13.35 -0.27
C GLY A 116 9.04 -12.55 0.32
N MET A 117 9.10 -12.29 1.63
CA MET A 117 8.09 -11.48 2.34
C MET A 117 7.96 -10.08 1.75
N ARG A 118 9.08 -9.42 1.44
CA ARG A 118 9.09 -8.09 0.82
C ARG A 118 8.39 -8.08 -0.53
N VAL A 119 8.60 -9.11 -1.35
CA VAL A 119 8.00 -9.20 -2.68
C VAL A 119 6.48 -9.35 -2.55
N VAL A 120 6.02 -10.27 -1.70
CA VAL A 120 4.58 -10.54 -1.51
C VAL A 120 3.87 -9.32 -0.92
N LEU A 121 4.37 -8.79 0.21
CA LEU A 121 3.79 -7.60 0.83
C LEU A 121 3.90 -6.37 -0.07
N GLY A 122 5.01 -6.23 -0.81
CA GLY A 122 5.20 -5.16 -1.78
C GLY A 122 4.12 -5.18 -2.87
N PHE A 123 3.75 -6.35 -3.39
CA PHE A 123 2.66 -6.47 -4.36
C PHE A 123 1.30 -6.09 -3.75
N SER A 124 1.01 -6.55 -2.53
CA SER A 124 -0.22 -6.19 -1.81
C SER A 124 -0.33 -4.66 -1.63
N LEU A 125 0.74 -4.01 -1.13
CA LEU A 125 0.78 -2.56 -0.95
C LEU A 125 0.65 -1.77 -2.26
N ILE A 126 1.29 -2.22 -3.34
CA ILE A 126 1.16 -1.60 -4.66
C ILE A 126 -0.29 -1.71 -5.15
N GLY A 127 -0.95 -2.84 -4.91
CA GLY A 127 -2.38 -3.03 -5.21
C GLY A 127 -3.29 -2.04 -4.49
N MET A 128 -2.91 -1.63 -3.27
CA MET A 128 -3.70 -0.72 -2.44
C MET A 128 -3.42 0.78 -2.66
N GLN A 129 -2.50 1.15 -3.56
CA GLN A 129 -2.11 2.56 -3.76
C GLN A 129 -3.25 3.50 -4.15
N ASN A 130 -4.27 2.94 -4.81
CA ASN A 130 -5.42 3.68 -5.34
C ASN A 130 -6.69 3.48 -4.50
N THR A 131 -6.55 3.04 -3.26
CA THR A 131 -7.67 2.80 -2.34
C THR A 131 -7.61 3.77 -1.16
N PRO A 132 -8.71 4.46 -0.80
CA PRO A 132 -10.01 4.48 -1.46
C PRO A 132 -10.02 5.34 -2.74
N ASP A 133 -9.17 6.38 -2.81
CA ASP A 133 -9.08 7.24 -3.99
C ASP A 133 -7.80 6.96 -4.79
N GLN A 134 -7.82 7.25 -6.08
CA GLN A 134 -6.64 7.16 -6.94
C GLN A 134 -5.48 8.01 -6.40
N GLY A 135 -4.29 7.41 -6.30
CA GLY A 135 -3.09 8.08 -5.79
C GLY A 135 -3.15 8.47 -4.32
N SER A 136 -4.01 7.84 -3.51
CA SER A 136 -4.07 8.08 -2.06
C SER A 136 -2.77 7.71 -1.36
N TRP A 137 -2.12 6.65 -1.84
CA TRP A 137 -0.90 6.12 -1.24
C TRP A 137 0.20 5.96 -2.27
N LYS A 138 1.43 6.20 -1.82
CA LYS A 138 2.64 5.97 -2.60
C LYS A 138 3.51 4.97 -1.86
N ALA A 139 3.64 3.77 -2.42
CA ALA A 139 4.59 2.79 -1.91
C ALA A 139 6.01 3.18 -2.33
N ASN A 140 6.95 3.00 -1.41
CA ASN A 140 8.36 3.19 -1.62
C ASN A 140 9.11 2.00 -0.99
N GLN A 141 9.91 1.29 -1.78
CA GLN A 141 10.76 0.22 -1.26
C GLN A 141 12.11 0.82 -0.93
N SER A 142 12.24 1.37 0.28
CA SER A 142 13.44 2.09 0.70
C SER A 142 14.66 1.16 0.88
N SER A 143 14.44 -0.09 1.26
CA SER A 143 15.50 -1.10 1.35
C SER A 143 14.98 -2.51 1.05
N ASP A 144 15.86 -3.51 1.20
CA ASP A 144 15.52 -4.93 1.05
C ASP A 144 14.70 -5.49 2.21
N THR A 145 14.62 -4.78 3.34
CA THR A 145 13.89 -5.18 4.54
C THR A 145 12.80 -4.19 4.92
N VAL A 146 12.73 -3.03 4.27
CA VAL A 146 11.81 -1.94 4.64
C VAL A 146 10.89 -1.60 3.49
N LEU A 147 9.59 -1.53 3.80
CA LEU A 147 8.51 -1.12 2.92
C LEU A 147 7.83 0.11 3.49
N ASP A 148 7.91 1.23 2.78
CA ASP A 148 7.35 2.50 3.21
C ASP A 148 6.08 2.83 2.41
N MET A 149 5.10 3.41 3.08
CA MET A 149 3.85 3.88 2.49
C MET A 149 3.59 5.31 2.92
N VAL A 150 3.71 6.23 1.95
CA VAL A 150 3.51 7.67 2.16
C VAL A 150 2.12 8.06 1.69
N PHE A 151 1.39 8.79 2.54
CA PHE A 151 0.05 9.25 2.21
C PHE A 151 0.08 10.54 1.38
N ARG A 152 -0.92 10.73 0.50
CA ARG A 152 -0.96 11.81 -0.50
C ARG A 152 -0.80 13.22 0.05
N ASP A 153 -1.25 13.47 1.27
CA ASP A 153 -1.21 14.79 1.91
C ASP A 153 0.14 15.09 2.60
N ASN A 154 1.06 14.11 2.60
CA ASN A 154 2.35 14.14 3.29
C ASN A 154 2.26 14.41 4.80
N SER A 155 1.10 14.18 5.41
CA SER A 155 0.91 14.34 6.86
C SER A 155 1.66 13.28 7.65
N ALA A 156 1.62 12.03 7.17
CA ALA A 156 2.27 10.90 7.78
C ALA A 156 2.60 9.80 6.76
N MET A 157 3.41 8.85 7.21
CA MET A 157 3.75 7.61 6.52
C MET A 157 3.88 6.48 7.53
N PHE A 158 3.65 5.24 7.10
CA PHE A 158 4.01 4.08 7.89
C PHE A 158 5.10 3.28 7.18
N SER A 159 5.91 2.58 7.98
CA SER A 159 7.04 1.78 7.53
C SER A 159 6.89 0.38 8.11
N ILE A 160 6.97 -0.63 7.26
CA ILE A 160 6.98 -2.04 7.64
C ILE A 160 8.44 -2.49 7.57
N THR A 161 8.99 -2.90 8.72
CA THR A 161 10.34 -3.42 8.82
C THR A 161 10.29 -4.94 9.03
N LEU A 162 10.91 -5.66 8.09
CA LEU A 162 11.11 -7.10 8.11
C LEU A 162 12.46 -7.39 8.78
N GLY A 163 12.42 -7.67 10.08
CA GLY A 163 13.60 -8.07 10.85
C GLY A 163 13.78 -9.58 10.87
N ASP A 164 14.90 -10.03 11.44
CA ASP A 164 15.15 -11.44 11.68
C ASP A 164 14.24 -11.99 12.79
N ASP A 165 13.93 -11.16 13.79
CA ASP A 165 13.12 -11.50 14.97
C ASP A 165 11.61 -11.34 14.76
N GLY A 166 11.17 -10.70 13.66
CA GLY A 166 9.76 -10.37 13.47
C GLY A 166 9.47 -9.27 12.47
N ILE A 167 8.19 -8.93 12.39
CA ILE A 167 7.66 -7.86 11.54
C ILE A 167 7.21 -6.73 12.45
N SER A 168 7.76 -5.53 12.25
CA SER A 168 7.36 -4.34 13.01
C SER A 168 6.81 -3.27 12.10
N VAL A 169 5.81 -2.54 12.58
CA VAL A 169 5.19 -1.43 11.84
C VAL A 169 5.28 -0.16 12.66
N ASP A 170 5.85 0.87 12.05
CA ASP A 170 6.05 2.18 12.65
C ASP A 170 5.35 3.27 11.86
N ARG A 171 4.80 4.25 12.57
CA ARG A 171 4.23 5.47 12.01
C ARG A 171 5.17 6.65 12.22
N TYR A 172 5.32 7.47 11.19
CA TYR A 172 6.10 8.70 11.17
C TYR A 172 5.23 9.89 10.76
N GLY A 173 5.54 11.08 11.29
CA GLY A 173 4.85 12.33 10.95
C GLY A 173 3.72 12.70 11.90
N THR A 174 2.87 13.63 11.48
CA THR A 174 1.70 14.10 12.23
C THR A 174 0.44 13.67 11.48
N PRO A 175 -0.12 12.49 11.79
CA PRO A 175 -1.16 11.88 10.96
C PRO A 175 -2.43 12.74 10.94
N SER A 176 -2.95 12.97 9.73
CA SER A 176 -4.27 13.56 9.57
C SER A 176 -5.37 12.55 9.93
N LEU A 177 -6.58 13.01 10.25
CA LEU A 177 -7.72 12.10 10.45
C LEU A 177 -7.96 11.15 9.26
N PRO A 178 -7.98 11.61 7.98
CA PRO A 178 -8.14 10.70 6.86
C PRO A 178 -6.98 9.69 6.73
N TYR A 179 -5.76 10.07 7.11
CA TYR A 179 -4.64 9.14 7.19
C TYR A 179 -4.94 7.99 8.15
N LEU A 180 -5.33 8.29 9.40
CA LEU A 180 -5.57 7.27 10.43
C LEU A 180 -6.66 6.27 10.02
N LEU A 181 -7.74 6.77 9.42
CA LEU A 181 -8.82 5.92 8.94
C LEU A 181 -8.35 4.99 7.82
N GLN A 182 -7.60 5.49 6.85
CA GLN A 182 -7.15 4.68 5.71
C GLN A 182 -5.99 3.75 6.08
N GLU A 183 -5.08 4.20 6.95
CA GLU A 183 -3.96 3.42 7.44
C GLU A 183 -4.46 2.15 8.12
N SER A 184 -5.47 2.25 8.99
CA SER A 184 -6.05 1.07 9.65
C SER A 184 -6.61 0.05 8.64
N VAL A 185 -7.30 0.51 7.58
CA VAL A 185 -7.82 -0.39 6.52
C VAL A 185 -6.68 -1.12 5.82
N ILE A 186 -5.62 -0.39 5.43
CA ILE A 186 -4.47 -0.99 4.76
C ILE A 186 -3.73 -1.97 5.67
N LEU A 187 -3.51 -1.60 6.93
CA LEU A 187 -2.80 -2.45 7.88
C LEU A 187 -3.59 -3.72 8.21
N HIS A 188 -4.92 -3.67 8.24
CA HIS A 188 -5.72 -4.91 8.34
C HIS A 188 -5.52 -5.83 7.13
N SER A 189 -5.53 -5.29 5.91
CA SER A 189 -5.23 -6.10 4.72
C SER A 189 -3.81 -6.66 4.72
N VAL A 190 -2.83 -5.93 5.27
CA VAL A 190 -1.47 -6.44 5.47
C VAL A 190 -1.46 -7.58 6.50
N LEU A 191 -2.20 -7.46 7.59
CA LEU A 191 -2.32 -8.52 8.59
C LEU A 191 -3.00 -9.77 8.03
N ASP A 192 -4.02 -9.62 7.19
CA ASP A 192 -4.66 -10.74 6.46
C ASP A 192 -3.67 -11.45 5.54
N GLU A 193 -2.83 -10.71 4.81
CA GLU A 193 -1.79 -11.28 3.95
C GLU A 193 -0.72 -12.01 4.78
N ILE A 194 -0.29 -11.43 5.91
CA ILE A 194 0.67 -12.07 6.82
C ILE A 194 0.09 -13.38 7.37
N ASP A 195 -1.19 -13.38 7.74
CA ASP A 195 -1.89 -14.57 8.24
C ASP A 195 -1.98 -15.66 7.16
N SER A 196 -2.36 -15.28 5.93
CA SER A 196 -2.39 -16.19 4.78
C SER A 196 -1.01 -16.82 4.52
N ILE A 197 0.07 -16.03 4.52
CA ILE A 197 1.43 -16.56 4.30
C ILE A 197 1.89 -17.46 5.45
N ALA A 198 1.52 -17.15 6.69
CA ALA A 198 1.92 -17.92 7.86
C ALA A 198 1.17 -19.25 7.95
N ASN A 199 -0.15 -19.23 7.74
CA ASN A 199 -1.06 -20.31 8.10
C ASN A 199 -1.68 -21.02 6.90
N GLU A 200 -1.90 -20.35 5.78
CA GLU A 200 -2.52 -20.97 4.60
C GLU A 200 -1.50 -21.71 3.72
N GLY A 201 -1.99 -22.72 2.98
CA GLY A 201 -1.19 -23.49 2.01
C GLY A 201 -0.62 -24.81 2.55
N ASP A 202 -0.38 -25.73 1.60
CA ASP A 202 0.21 -27.05 1.83
C ASP A 202 1.73 -26.99 1.62
N ALA A 203 2.40 -26.22 2.47
CA ALA A 203 3.85 -26.09 2.48
C ALA A 203 4.40 -26.60 3.81
N GLU A 204 5.48 -27.38 3.74
CA GLU A 204 6.27 -27.80 4.89
C GLU A 204 6.74 -26.59 5.68
N ALA A 205 6.75 -26.68 7.02
CA ALA A 205 7.06 -25.56 7.89
C ALA A 205 8.37 -24.84 7.47
N GLN A 206 9.42 -25.60 7.17
CA GLN A 206 10.75 -25.09 6.78
C GLN A 206 10.75 -24.30 5.47
N ASP A 207 9.83 -24.62 4.56
CA ASP A 207 9.73 -23.97 3.25
C ASP A 207 8.84 -22.72 3.28
N ARG A 208 8.06 -22.51 4.34
CA ARG A 208 7.26 -21.30 4.53
C ARG A 208 8.13 -20.03 4.54
N LEU A 209 7.54 -18.92 4.08
CA LEU A 209 8.20 -17.61 4.08
C LEU A 209 8.26 -16.98 5.47
N LEU A 210 7.28 -17.33 6.31
CA LEU A 210 7.10 -16.83 7.66
C LEU A 210 6.71 -18.00 8.56
N GLN A 211 7.39 -18.11 9.70
CA GLN A 211 6.95 -18.95 10.83
C GLN A 211 6.80 -18.04 12.03
N LEU A 212 5.61 -17.99 12.59
CA LEU A 212 5.35 -17.24 13.81
C LEU A 212 5.88 -18.00 15.03
N GLU A 213 6.18 -17.27 16.11
CA GLU A 213 6.57 -17.90 17.38
C GLU A 213 5.39 -18.61 18.03
N GLU A 214 4.23 -17.96 18.01
CA GLU A 214 2.95 -18.50 18.46
C GLU A 214 1.93 -18.45 17.31
N GLU A 215 1.23 -19.56 17.07
CA GLU A 215 0.27 -19.66 15.97
C GLU A 215 -0.98 -18.80 16.28
N GLY A 216 -1.21 -17.77 15.46
CA GLY A 216 -2.46 -16.98 15.42
C GLY A 216 -2.61 -15.86 16.45
N ASP A 217 -2.07 -15.97 17.66
CA ASP A 217 -2.37 -15.01 18.74
C ASP A 217 -1.76 -13.63 18.48
N ALA A 218 -0.50 -13.59 18.03
CA ALA A 218 0.21 -12.34 17.76
C ALA A 218 -0.45 -11.46 16.67
N ILE A 219 -1.14 -12.09 15.70
CA ILE A 219 -1.83 -11.37 14.62
C ILE A 219 -3.11 -10.74 15.18
N GLU A 220 -3.89 -11.48 15.98
CA GLU A 220 -5.10 -10.96 16.60
C GLU A 220 -4.80 -9.86 17.62
N GLU A 221 -3.70 -9.98 18.38
CA GLU A 221 -3.20 -8.92 19.23
C GLU A 221 -2.89 -7.66 18.40
N ALA A 222 -2.16 -7.80 17.28
CA ALA A 222 -1.87 -6.69 16.38
C ALA A 222 -3.14 -6.06 15.79
N ARG A 223 -4.17 -6.86 15.45
CA ARG A 223 -5.47 -6.33 15.00
C ARG A 223 -6.16 -5.50 16.08
N SER A 224 -6.01 -5.88 17.35
CA SER A 224 -6.65 -5.19 18.47
C SER A 224 -6.08 -3.78 18.75
N THR A 225 -4.86 -3.51 18.30
CA THR A 225 -4.23 -2.18 18.45
C THR A 225 -4.70 -1.18 17.39
N LEU A 226 -5.29 -1.66 16.29
CA LEU A 226 -5.74 -0.83 15.19
C LEU A 226 -7.16 -0.29 15.42
N PRO A 227 -7.42 1.00 15.16
CA PRO A 227 -8.66 1.66 15.57
C PRO A 227 -9.88 1.32 14.71
N ALA A 228 -9.72 0.83 13.47
CA ALA A 228 -10.85 0.55 12.58
C ALA A 228 -10.82 -0.89 12.07
N ARG A 229 -11.77 -1.70 12.53
CA ARG A 229 -11.99 -3.04 12.00
C ARG A 229 -12.84 -2.96 10.72
N PRO A 230 -12.38 -3.45 9.56
CA PRO A 230 -13.27 -3.68 8.42
C PRO A 230 -14.34 -4.71 8.85
N GLN A 231 -15.62 -4.34 8.70
CA GLN A 231 -16.77 -5.22 8.97
C GLN A 231 -17.11 -6.04 7.72
#